data_AF-A0AAD4E6N9-F1
#
_entry.id   AF-A0AAD4E6N9-F1
#
_cell.length_a   1.000
_cell.length_b   1.000
_cell.length_c   1.000
_cell.angle_alpha   90.00
_cell.angle_beta   90.00
_cell.angle_gamma   90.00
#
_symmetry.space_group_name_H-M   'P 1'
#
loop_
_entity.id
_entity.type
_entity.pdbx_description
1 polymer ?
#
loop_
_entity_poly.entity_id
_entity_poly.type
_entity_poly.pdbx_seq_one_letter_code
_entity_poly.pdbx_strand_id
1 'polypeptide(L)'
;MNPYYPFSGQKDWEVGSWLLRSGLSMEKIDSFLSLDMIKTLPLSFHSAKELRGRVEMLPSGPRWMSQVVPTAHLMKSPIVLYWHDPLDCISGLLNHPAFHDHLDFTPCRVYSTAQ
;
A
#
# COMPACT_ATOMS: atom_id res chain seq x y z
N MET A 1 19.84 1.10 1.35
CA MET A 1 18.66 0.73 0.55
C MET A 1 17.58 1.76 0.83
N ASN A 2 16.87 2.28 -0.17
CA ASN A 2 15.85 3.32 0.05
C ASN A 2 14.47 2.65 0.24
N PRO A 3 13.91 2.61 1.47
CA PRO A 3 12.61 1.97 1.72
C PRO A 3 11.43 2.73 1.08
N TYR A 4 11.66 3.95 0.58
CA TYR A 4 10.66 4.76 -0.08
C TYR A 4 10.73 4.69 -1.61
N TYR A 5 11.58 3.84 -2.20
CA TYR A 5 11.61 3.66 -3.66
C TYR A 5 10.19 3.36 -4.19
N PRO A 6 9.72 3.99 -5.28
CA PRO A 6 10.48 4.78 -6.27
C PRO A 6 10.77 6.23 -5.89
N PHE A 7 10.27 6.73 -4.77
CA PHE A 7 10.53 8.10 -4.29
C PHE A 7 11.98 8.26 -3.85
N SER A 8 12.51 9.49 -3.87
CA SER A 8 13.90 9.79 -3.52
C SER A 8 14.20 9.63 -2.03
N GLY A 9 13.16 9.66 -1.19
CA GLY A 9 13.23 9.42 0.25
C GLY A 9 11.92 9.72 0.96
N GLN A 10 11.95 9.74 2.29
CA GLN A 10 10.74 9.91 3.12
C GLN A 10 9.97 11.21 2.84
N LYS A 11 10.68 12.35 2.74
CA LYS A 11 10.05 13.67 2.53
C LYS A 11 9.37 13.76 1.16
N ASP A 12 9.98 13.17 0.13
CA ASP A 12 9.42 13.09 -1.21
C ASP A 12 8.18 12.18 -1.25
N TRP A 13 8.24 11.04 -0.56
CA TRP A 13 7.07 10.17 -0.36
C TRP A 13 5.94 10.86 0.42
N GLU A 14 6.26 11.62 1.46
CA GLU A 14 5.27 12.33 2.29
C GLU A 14 4.43 13.28 1.43
N VAL A 15 5.08 14.12 0.62
CA VAL A 15 4.40 15.03 -0.31
C VAL A 15 3.57 14.26 -1.34
N GLY A 16 4.18 13.26 -2.00
CA GLY A 16 3.48 12.46 -3.01
C GLY A 16 2.26 11.73 -2.46
N SER A 17 2.40 11.08 -1.31
CA SER A 17 1.33 10.32 -0.65
C SER A 17 0.19 11.22 -0.18
N TRP A 18 0.49 12.42 0.32
CA TRP A 18 -0.52 13.40 0.68
C TRP A 18 -1.30 13.87 -0.55
N LEU A 19 -0.61 14.24 -1.64
CA LEU A 19 -1.24 14.66 -2.88
C LEU A 19 -2.19 13.59 -3.44
N LEU A 20 -1.78 12.32 -3.40
CA LEU A 20 -2.60 11.19 -3.86
C LEU A 20 -3.86 10.97 -3.02
N ARG A 21 -3.80 11.26 -1.72
CA ARG A 21 -4.91 11.05 -0.77
C ARG A 21 -5.76 12.30 -0.56
N SER A 22 -5.32 13.46 -1.06
CA SER A 22 -5.98 14.75 -0.88
C SER A 22 -7.34 14.87 -1.58
N GLY A 23 -7.63 14.03 -2.57
CA GLY A 23 -8.82 14.14 -3.42
C GLY A 23 -8.73 15.26 -4.47
N LEU A 24 -7.57 15.90 -4.64
CA LEU A 24 -7.34 16.90 -5.67
C LEU A 24 -7.41 16.29 -7.08
N SER A 25 -7.92 17.07 -8.05
CA SER A 25 -7.85 16.69 -9.46
C SER A 25 -6.40 16.73 -9.96
N MET A 26 -6.12 16.00 -11.03
CA MET A 26 -4.77 15.98 -11.65
C MET A 26 -4.31 17.39 -12.04
N GLU A 27 -5.21 18.21 -12.57
CA GLU A 27 -4.94 19.61 -12.91
C GLU A 27 -4.57 20.46 -11.68
N LYS A 28 -5.22 20.24 -10.53
CA LYS A 28 -4.89 20.96 -9.30
C LYS A 28 -3.55 20.51 -8.72
N ILE A 29 -3.21 19.23 -8.86
CA ILE A 29 -1.89 18.71 -8.51
C ILE A 29 -0.82 19.34 -9.42
N ASP A 30 -1.03 19.39 -10.73
CA ASP A 30 -0.11 20.05 -11.66
C ASP A 30 0.04 21.55 -11.36
N SER A 31 -1.06 22.23 -11.03
CA SER A 31 -1.04 23.63 -10.60
C SER A 31 -0.30 23.85 -9.29
N PHE A 32 -0.31 22.89 -8.36
CA PHE A 32 0.46 22.94 -7.12
C PHE A 32 1.96 22.73 -7.41
N LEU A 33 2.29 21.74 -8.23
CA LEU A 33 3.67 21.42 -8.62
C LEU A 33 4.30 22.52 -9.49
N SER A 34 3.49 23.35 -10.14
CA SER A 34 3.98 24.47 -10.95
C SER A 34 4.39 25.71 -10.15
N LEU A 35 4.04 25.79 -8.86
CA LEU A 35 4.44 26.88 -7.96
C LEU A 35 5.96 26.96 -7.84
N ASP A 36 6.52 28.16 -7.96
CA ASP A 36 7.99 28.33 -7.99
C ASP A 36 8.69 27.79 -6.74
N MET A 37 8.10 28.01 -5.57
CA MET A 37 8.61 27.45 -4.31
C MET A 37 8.63 25.92 -4.33
N ILE A 38 7.60 25.29 -4.90
CA ILE A 38 7.49 23.83 -4.96
C ILE A 38 8.51 23.23 -5.94
N LYS A 39 8.77 23.90 -7.07
CA LYS A 39 9.82 23.50 -8.02
C LYS A 39 11.24 23.49 -7.44
N THR A 40 11.50 24.20 -6.35
CA THR A 40 12.80 24.16 -5.66
C THR A 40 13.00 22.90 -4.81
N LEU A 41 11.91 22.20 -4.47
CA LEU A 41 12.00 20.98 -3.68
C LEU A 41 12.58 19.85 -4.54
N PRO A 42 13.43 18.99 -3.99
CA PRO A 42 14.00 17.84 -4.69
C PRO A 42 12.98 16.69 -4.79
N LEU A 43 11.77 17.01 -5.26
CA LEU A 43 10.73 16.03 -5.53
C LEU A 43 11.14 15.17 -6.71
N SER A 44 10.74 13.91 -6.65
CA SER A 44 11.07 12.96 -7.70
C SER A 44 10.08 13.02 -8.88
N PHE A 45 9.00 13.81 -8.76
CA PHE A 45 7.96 14.01 -9.76
C PHE A 45 7.64 15.50 -9.92
N HIS A 46 7.30 15.89 -11.15
CA HIS A 46 6.99 17.28 -11.53
C HIS A 46 5.60 17.44 -12.15
N SER A 47 4.85 16.34 -12.26
CA SER A 47 3.46 16.33 -12.70
C SER A 47 2.65 15.26 -11.97
N ALA A 48 1.33 15.42 -11.96
CA ALA A 48 0.38 14.43 -11.48
C ALA A 48 0.52 13.09 -12.22
N LYS A 49 0.86 13.14 -13.52
CA LYS A 49 1.12 11.95 -14.33
C LYS A 49 2.37 11.20 -13.86
N GLU A 50 3.48 11.91 -13.64
CA GLU A 50 4.71 11.31 -13.09
C GLU A 50 4.48 10.73 -11.70
N LEU A 51 3.75 11.45 -10.85
CA LEU A 51 3.38 10.98 -9.52
C LEU A 51 2.59 9.66 -9.60
N ARG A 52 1.59 9.57 -10.49
CA ARG A 52 0.85 8.31 -10.70
C ARG A 52 1.73 7.19 -11.26
N GLY A 53 2.57 7.48 -12.25
CA GLY A 53 3.48 6.48 -12.81
C GLY A 53 4.42 5.88 -11.76
N ARG A 54 4.88 6.70 -10.80
CA ARG A 54 5.64 6.22 -9.64
C ARG A 54 4.82 5.30 -8.73
N VAL A 55 3.56 5.63 -8.48
CA VAL A 55 2.68 4.74 -7.69
C VAL A 55 2.46 3.41 -8.39
N GLU A 56 2.33 3.40 -9.71
CA GLU A 56 2.18 2.18 -10.51
C GLU A 56 3.42 1.27 -10.46
N MET A 57 4.61 1.81 -10.15
CA MET A 57 5.82 1.02 -9.94
C MET A 57 5.89 0.36 -8.55
N LEU A 58 5.04 0.78 -7.60
CA LEU A 58 5.01 0.14 -6.28
C LEU A 58 4.51 -1.29 -6.43
N PRO A 59 5.06 -2.24 -5.64
CA PRO A 59 4.56 -3.60 -5.64
C PRO A 59 3.06 -3.56 -5.29
N SER A 60 2.26 -4.20 -6.12
CA SER A 60 0.84 -4.37 -5.79
C SER A 60 0.73 -5.25 -4.55
N GLY A 61 -0.16 -4.86 -3.63
CA GLY A 61 -0.49 -5.70 -2.49
C GLY A 61 -1.18 -7.01 -2.91
N PRO A 62 -1.40 -7.93 -1.95
CA PRO A 62 -2.13 -9.17 -2.19
C PRO A 62 -3.46 -8.88 -2.88
N ARG A 63 -3.77 -9.60 -3.96
CA ARG A 63 -5.00 -9.37 -4.72
C ARG A 63 -6.21 -9.74 -3.86
N TRP A 64 -7.27 -8.94 -3.94
CA TRP A 64 -8.58 -9.33 -3.40
C TRP A 64 -9.20 -10.43 -4.24
N MET A 65 -9.61 -11.51 -3.59
CA MET A 65 -10.42 -12.58 -4.15
C MET A 65 -11.83 -12.51 -3.60
N SER A 66 -12.78 -13.00 -4.39
CA SER A 66 -14.16 -13.13 -3.95
C SER A 66 -14.83 -14.37 -4.54
N GLN A 67 -15.77 -14.92 -3.79
CA GLN A 67 -16.59 -16.05 -4.21
C GLN A 67 -17.96 -15.97 -3.56
N VAL A 68 -18.98 -16.31 -4.35
CA VAL A 68 -20.34 -16.49 -3.84
C VAL A 68 -20.40 -17.80 -3.06
N VAL A 69 -20.79 -17.72 -1.80
CA VAL A 69 -20.95 -18.88 -0.93
C VAL A 69 -22.30 -19.53 -1.22
N PRO A 70 -22.35 -20.83 -1.58
CA PRO A 70 -23.60 -21.54 -1.79
C PRO A 70 -24.38 -21.62 -0.47
N THR A 71 -25.66 -21.26 -0.50
CA THR A 71 -26.55 -21.31 0.67
C THR A 71 -27.65 -22.33 0.42
N ALA A 72 -27.91 -23.20 1.42
CA ALA A 72 -28.97 -24.21 1.32
C ALA A 72 -30.38 -23.59 1.23
N HIS A 73 -30.54 -22.36 1.72
CA HIS A 73 -31.79 -21.61 1.70
C HIS A 73 -31.72 -20.50 0.66
N LEU A 74 -32.87 -20.20 0.05
CA LEU A 74 -33.03 -19.07 -0.87
C LEU A 74 -32.84 -17.75 -0.09
N MET A 75 -31.74 -17.07 -0.37
CA MET A 75 -31.45 -15.74 0.17
C MET A 75 -31.82 -14.67 -0.85
N LYS A 76 -32.30 -13.52 -0.37
CA LYS A 76 -32.64 -12.36 -1.21
C LYS A 76 -31.40 -11.76 -1.89
N SER A 77 -30.23 -11.94 -1.32
CA SER A 77 -28.94 -11.50 -1.86
C SER A 77 -27.87 -12.57 -1.63
N PRO A 78 -26.95 -12.77 -2.58
CA PRO A 78 -25.87 -13.75 -2.44
C PRO A 78 -24.91 -13.33 -1.32
N ILE A 79 -24.43 -14.30 -0.55
CA ILE A 79 -23.31 -14.09 0.38
C ILE A 79 -22.02 -14.13 -0.45
N VAL A 80 -21.23 -13.05 -0.40
CA VAL A 80 -19.91 -12.99 -1.04
C VAL A 80 -18.84 -13.03 0.04
N LEU A 81 -18.00 -14.05 0.01
CA LEU A 81 -16.78 -14.11 0.81
C LEU A 81 -15.70 -13.32 0.09
N TYR A 82 -15.00 -12.44 0.81
CA TYR A 82 -13.84 -11.71 0.32
C TYR A 82 -12.61 -12.13 1.13
N TRP A 83 -11.50 -12.43 0.46
CA TRP A 83 -10.26 -12.81 1.12
C TRP A 83 -9.04 -12.46 0.25
N HIS A 84 -7.85 -12.57 0.83
CA HIS A 84 -6.57 -12.52 0.13
C HIS A 84 -5.91 -13.89 0.12
N ASP A 85 -5.00 -14.14 -0.82
CA ASP A 85 -4.20 -15.35 -0.78
C ASP A 85 -3.29 -15.28 0.46
N PRO A 86 -3.36 -16.25 1.39
CA PRO A 86 -2.58 -16.21 2.61
C PRO A 86 -1.07 -16.25 2.33
N LEU A 87 -0.62 -16.93 1.28
CA LEU A 87 0.79 -16.98 0.90
C LEU A 87 1.25 -15.63 0.34
N ASP A 88 0.43 -14.95 -0.46
CA ASP A 88 0.75 -13.59 -0.92
C ASP A 88 0.81 -12.60 0.25
N CYS A 89 -0.11 -12.72 1.22
CA CYS A 89 -0.08 -11.93 2.44
C CYS A 89 1.19 -12.16 3.25
N ILE A 90 1.55 -13.42 3.50
CA ILE A 90 2.77 -13.76 4.24
C ILE A 90 3.99 -13.23 3.49
N SER A 91 4.12 -13.53 2.20
CA SER A 91 5.21 -13.04 1.36
C SER A 91 5.31 -11.50 1.41
N GLY A 92 4.17 -10.81 1.32
CA GLY A 92 4.12 -9.35 1.43
C GLY A 92 4.61 -8.83 2.79
N LEU A 93 4.18 -9.45 3.89
CA LEU A 93 4.61 -9.09 5.24
C LEU A 93 6.11 -9.33 5.45
N LEU A 94 6.62 -10.48 4.99
CA LEU A 94 8.03 -10.85 5.11
C LEU A 94 8.95 -9.91 4.32
N ASN A 95 8.50 -9.39 3.18
CA ASN A 95 9.26 -8.48 2.34
C ASN A 95 9.10 -7.01 2.71
N HIS A 96 8.26 -6.68 3.70
CA HIS A 96 7.94 -5.30 4.02
C HIS A 96 8.97 -4.74 5.04
N PRO A 97 9.74 -3.68 4.68
CA PRO A 97 10.87 -3.20 5.50
C PRO A 97 10.50 -2.82 6.94
N ALA A 98 9.27 -2.34 7.18
CA ALA A 98 8.83 -1.99 8.53
C ALA A 98 8.73 -3.18 9.50
N PHE A 99 8.69 -4.43 9.01
CA PHE A 99 8.63 -5.61 9.86
C PHE A 99 9.97 -6.33 9.98
N HIS A 100 11.02 -5.87 9.30
CA HIS A 100 12.32 -6.55 9.25
C HIS A 100 12.85 -6.90 10.66
N ASP A 101 12.78 -5.95 11.60
CA ASP A 101 13.30 -6.13 12.97
C ASP A 101 12.27 -6.74 13.93
N HIS A 102 11.08 -7.08 13.44
CA HIS A 102 9.98 -7.65 14.21
C HIS A 102 9.67 -9.12 13.84
N LEU A 103 10.36 -9.66 12.84
CA LEU A 103 10.22 -11.06 12.41
C LEU A 103 11.14 -11.95 13.23
N ASP A 104 10.55 -12.86 14.01
CA ASP A 104 11.29 -13.92 14.72
C ASP A 104 10.94 -15.28 14.12
N PHE A 105 11.96 -15.96 13.58
CA PHE A 105 11.84 -17.31 13.03
C PHE A 105 12.41 -18.39 13.96
N THR A 106 12.84 -17.98 15.15
CA THR A 106 13.44 -18.89 16.12
C THR A 106 12.34 -19.68 16.82
N PRO A 107 12.49 -21.01 16.98
CA PRO A 107 11.54 -21.79 17.77
C PRO A 107 11.44 -21.22 19.19
N CYS A 108 10.23 -20.84 19.61
CA CYS A 108 9.97 -20.37 20.96
C CYS A 108 8.99 -21.31 21.67
N ARG A 109 9.19 -21.48 22.98
CA ARG A 109 8.27 -22.28 23.80
C ARG A 109 7.16 -21.37 24.29
N VAL A 110 5.95 -21.56 23.76
CA VAL A 110 4.75 -20.84 24.21
C VAL A 110 4.15 -21.62 25.38
N TYR A 111 4.14 -21.04 26.57
CA TYR A 111 3.43 -21.60 27.72
C TYR A 111 1.97 -21.16 27.65
N SER A 112 1.05 -22.10 27.47
CA SER A 112 -0.35 -21.85 27.78
C SER A 112 -0.51 -21.93 29.30
N THR A 113 -1.05 -20.88 29.92
CA THR A 113 -1.48 -20.98 31.31
C THR A 113 -2.51 -22.10 31.43
N ALA A 114 -2.20 -23.12 32.22
CA ALA A 114 -3.17 -24.13 32.63
C ALA A 114 -4.23 -23.46 33.51
N GLN A 115 -5.50 -23.76 33.24
CA GLN A 115 -6.63 -23.37 34.08
C GLN A 115 -6.93 -24.49 35.08
#